data_AF-A0A1L7LJM2-F1
#
_entry.id   AF-A0A1L7LJM2-F1
#
_cell.length_a   1.000
_cell.length_b   1.000
_cell.length_c   1.000
_cell.angle_alpha   90.00
_cell.angle_beta   90.00
_cell.angle_gamma   90.00
#
_symmetry.space_group_name_H-M   'P 1'
#
loop_
_entity.id
_entity.type
_entity.pdbx_description
1 polymer ?
#
loop_
_entity_poly.entity_id
_entity_poly.type
_entity_poly.pdbx_seq_one_letter_code
_entity_poly.pdbx_strand_id
1 'polypeptide(L)'
;MELSNNLLRDYQIDFGMKAMSNESAITVLEHTLRDKIEENQAIVMYGSEKLRSKLNQMNRSDKKNNNNCTNQSAVTDNNRLIEKTETFFVELFSDLLSISVDELDMDIRFQEYGVDSFIVKEFNEIIEKKLVRLSKTILFEYQTIRELANYVAQEYKEQLCHIFLLKIQQYKRKK
;
A
#
# COMPACT_ATOMS: atom_id res chain seq x y z
N MET A 1 10.89 -17.62 -29.44
CA MET A 1 9.56 -17.12 -29.85
C MET A 1 9.78 -15.78 -30.51
N GLU A 2 9.79 -15.72 -31.84
CA GLU A 2 9.83 -14.44 -32.55
C GLU A 2 8.43 -13.83 -32.51
N LEU A 3 8.32 -12.66 -31.87
CA LEU A 3 7.11 -11.84 -31.92
C LEU A 3 6.89 -11.44 -33.39
N SER A 4 5.66 -11.58 -33.89
CA SER A 4 5.36 -11.26 -35.29
C SER A 4 5.71 -9.79 -35.59
N ASN A 5 6.33 -9.54 -36.75
CA ASN A 5 6.80 -8.20 -37.14
C ASN A 5 5.69 -7.14 -37.16
N ASN A 6 4.43 -7.55 -37.34
CA ASN A 6 3.28 -6.66 -37.29
C ASN A 6 3.02 -6.18 -35.87
N LEU A 7 3.09 -7.07 -34.89
CA LEU A 7 2.88 -6.74 -33.47
C LEU A 7 3.94 -5.77 -32.95
N LEU A 8 5.21 -5.96 -33.36
CA LEU A 8 6.31 -5.04 -33.00
C LEU A 8 6.12 -3.63 -33.57
N ARG A 9 5.58 -3.52 -34.78
CA ARG A 9 5.25 -2.22 -35.39
C ARG A 9 4.11 -1.54 -34.64
N ASP A 10 3.08 -2.29 -34.28
CA ASP A 10 1.93 -1.76 -33.54
C ASP A 10 2.36 -1.23 -32.17
N TYR A 11 3.20 -1.97 -31.43
CA TYR A 11 3.77 -1.48 -30.16
C TYR A 11 4.69 -0.26 -30.30
N GLN A 12 5.43 -0.15 -31.40
CA GLN A 12 6.27 1.03 -31.69
C GLN A 12 5.41 2.26 -32.03
N ILE A 13 4.38 2.10 -32.84
CA ILE A 13 3.53 3.20 -33.32
C ILE A 13 2.61 3.67 -32.19
N ASP A 14 1.94 2.74 -31.52
CA ASP A 14 0.91 3.05 -30.53
C ASP A 14 1.53 3.39 -29.19
N PHE A 15 2.44 2.57 -28.66
CA PHE A 15 2.99 2.76 -27.32
C PHE A 15 4.32 3.50 -27.32
N GLY A 16 4.93 3.70 -28.49
CA GLY A 16 6.24 4.35 -28.58
C GLY A 16 7.37 3.50 -28.01
N MET A 17 7.15 2.19 -27.78
CA MET A 17 8.17 1.28 -27.28
C MET A 17 9.24 1.06 -28.35
N LYS A 18 10.49 0.99 -27.96
CA LYS A 18 11.60 0.71 -28.89
C LYS A 18 12.38 -0.49 -28.38
N ALA A 19 13.03 -1.21 -29.29
CA ALA A 19 14.04 -2.18 -28.88
C ALA A 19 15.15 -1.46 -28.08
N MET A 20 15.39 -1.93 -26.87
CA MET A 20 16.49 -1.48 -26.02
C MET A 20 17.81 -2.08 -26.53
N SER A 21 18.92 -1.36 -26.37
CA SER A 21 20.24 -1.92 -26.66
C SER A 21 20.64 -2.96 -25.60
N ASN A 22 21.49 -3.92 -25.96
CA ASN A 22 21.94 -4.94 -25.01
C ASN A 22 22.70 -4.34 -23.82
N GLU A 23 23.52 -3.31 -24.05
CA GLU A 23 24.29 -2.64 -22.98
C GLU A 23 23.36 -1.95 -21.98
N SER A 24 22.35 -1.22 -22.48
CA SER A 24 21.35 -0.60 -21.64
C SER A 24 20.51 -1.66 -20.90
N ALA A 25 20.17 -2.77 -21.55
CA ALA A 25 19.39 -3.85 -20.95
C ALA A 25 20.10 -4.50 -19.76
N ILE A 26 21.39 -4.79 -19.90
CA ILE A 26 22.21 -5.37 -18.84
C ILE A 26 22.32 -4.40 -17.66
N THR A 27 22.55 -3.12 -17.94
CA THR A 27 22.64 -2.08 -16.90
C THR A 27 21.35 -2.01 -16.08
N VAL A 28 20.19 -1.98 -16.75
CA VAL A 28 18.90 -1.93 -16.05
C VAL A 28 18.68 -3.21 -15.23
N LEU A 29 19.04 -4.38 -15.76
CA LEU A 29 18.91 -5.64 -15.04
C LEU A 29 19.80 -5.66 -13.79
N GLU A 30 21.06 -5.23 -13.88
CA GLU A 30 21.95 -5.16 -12.72
C GLU A 30 21.42 -4.22 -11.64
N HIS A 31 20.91 -3.05 -12.02
CA HIS A 31 20.27 -2.12 -11.08
C HIS A 31 19.05 -2.77 -10.41
N THR A 32 18.19 -3.41 -11.20
CA THR A 32 16.97 -4.09 -10.71
C THR A 32 17.29 -5.20 -9.70
N LEU A 33 18.40 -5.91 -9.87
CA LEU A 33 18.81 -7.01 -8.98
C LEU A 33 19.57 -6.54 -7.74
N ARG A 34 20.29 -5.42 -7.83
CA ARG A 34 21.05 -4.85 -6.70
C ARG A 34 20.14 -4.10 -5.74
N ASP A 35 19.21 -3.34 -6.28
CA ASP A 35 18.21 -2.65 -5.49
C ASP A 35 17.26 -3.72 -4.95
N LYS A 36 17.12 -3.82 -3.63
CA LYS A 36 16.11 -4.69 -3.01
C LYS A 36 14.75 -4.13 -3.37
N ILE A 37 14.23 -4.48 -4.54
CA ILE A 37 12.85 -4.17 -4.90
C ILE A 37 12.00 -4.93 -3.88
N GLU A 38 11.27 -4.18 -3.05
CA GLU A 38 10.45 -4.71 -1.97
C GLU A 38 9.37 -5.68 -2.49
N GLU A 39 8.99 -5.51 -3.76
CA GLU A 39 8.14 -6.43 -4.48
C GLU A 39 8.95 -7.39 -5.38
N ASN A 40 8.64 -8.69 -5.34
CA ASN A 40 9.30 -9.75 -6.11
C ASN A 40 9.13 -9.65 -7.66
N GLN A 41 8.66 -8.52 -8.19
CA GLN A 41 8.37 -8.33 -9.62
C GLN A 41 8.74 -6.91 -10.07
N ALA A 42 9.39 -6.82 -11.23
CA ALA A 42 9.73 -5.55 -11.87
C ALA A 42 9.45 -5.62 -13.37
N ILE A 43 8.89 -4.54 -13.92
CA ILE A 43 8.66 -4.40 -15.37
C ILE A 43 9.59 -3.29 -15.88
N VAL A 44 10.42 -3.64 -16.87
CA VAL A 44 11.31 -2.70 -17.55
C VAL A 44 10.65 -2.24 -18.86
N MET A 45 10.45 -0.92 -18.99
CA MET A 45 9.87 -0.33 -20.20
C MET A 45 10.89 0.63 -20.83
N TYR A 46 11.16 0.47 -22.13
CA TYR A 46 12.06 1.33 -22.89
C TYR A 46 11.36 1.84 -24.17
N GLY A 47 11.52 3.12 -24.46
CA GLY A 47 10.82 3.73 -25.59
C GLY A 47 11.09 5.21 -25.76
N SER A 48 10.30 5.81 -26.64
CA SER A 48 10.30 7.24 -26.97
C SER A 48 9.53 8.08 -25.95
N GLU A 49 9.56 9.41 -26.10
CA GLU A 49 8.78 10.36 -25.29
C GLU A 49 7.26 10.10 -25.32
N LYS A 50 6.75 9.40 -26.34
CA LYS A 50 5.34 8.96 -26.39
C LYS A 50 5.01 7.96 -25.27
N LEU A 51 5.92 7.03 -24.98
CA LEU A 51 5.76 6.06 -23.90
C LEU A 51 5.66 6.78 -22.55
N ARG A 52 6.58 7.73 -22.34
CA ARG A 52 6.65 8.53 -21.12
C ARG A 52 5.43 9.43 -20.94
N SER A 53 4.94 10.06 -22.01
CA SER A 53 3.72 10.89 -21.94
C SER A 53 2.45 10.06 -21.69
N LYS A 54 2.35 8.83 -22.22
CA LYS A 54 1.25 7.90 -21.91
C LYS A 54 1.32 7.38 -20.47
N LEU A 55 2.50 6.98 -19.98
CA LEU A 55 2.70 6.61 -18.59
C LEU A 55 2.33 7.75 -17.64
N ASN A 56 2.73 8.99 -17.96
CA ASN A 56 2.36 10.16 -17.18
C ASN A 56 0.86 10.47 -17.23
N GLN A 57 0.16 10.13 -18.32
CA GLN A 57 -1.31 10.26 -18.40
C GLN A 57 -2.02 9.18 -17.59
N MET A 58 -1.53 7.93 -17.63
CA MET A 58 -2.04 6.84 -16.81
C MET A 58 -1.85 7.15 -15.32
N ASN A 59 -0.66 7.59 -14.92
CA ASN A 59 -0.38 8.06 -13.57
C ASN A 59 -1.15 9.34 -13.20
N ARG A 60 -1.70 10.08 -14.18
CA ARG A 60 -2.55 11.26 -13.95
C ARG A 60 -4.02 10.91 -13.73
N SER A 61 -4.48 9.72 -14.11
CA SER A 61 -5.80 9.25 -13.68
C SER A 61 -5.85 9.00 -12.17
N ASP A 62 -4.69 8.71 -11.55
CA ASP A 62 -4.51 8.71 -10.09
C ASP A 62 -4.07 10.08 -9.52
N LYS A 63 -3.46 10.96 -10.34
CA LYS A 63 -2.98 12.30 -9.96
C LYS A 63 -3.77 13.48 -10.57
N LYS A 64 -5.09 13.39 -10.69
CA LYS A 64 -5.95 14.57 -10.99
C LYS A 64 -6.62 15.12 -9.73
N ASN A 65 -5.87 15.26 -8.65
CA ASN A 65 -6.15 16.26 -7.63
C ASN A 65 -4.86 16.60 -6.87
N ASN A 66 -4.03 17.49 -7.40
CA ASN A 66 -3.17 18.38 -6.61
C ASN A 66 -2.27 19.21 -7.52
N ASN A 67 -2.83 20.31 -8.02
CA ASN A 67 -2.03 21.49 -8.31
C ASN A 67 -2.67 22.64 -7.51
N ASN A 68 -2.29 22.77 -6.24
CA ASN A 68 -1.86 24.06 -5.67
C ASN A 68 -1.23 23.85 -4.29
N CYS A 69 -0.09 24.50 -4.12
CA CYS A 69 0.74 24.49 -2.93
C CYS A 69 -0.01 25.03 -1.69
N THR A 70 0.03 24.25 -0.61
CA THR A 70 0.47 24.71 0.71
C THR A 70 0.78 23.46 1.54
N ASN A 71 1.89 23.48 2.28
CA ASN A 71 2.46 22.36 3.07
C ASN A 71 1.60 21.93 4.28
N GLN A 72 0.28 21.98 4.15
CA GLN A 72 -0.71 21.59 5.15
C GLN A 72 -1.51 20.38 4.66
N SER A 73 -1.87 20.27 3.37
CA SER A 73 -2.73 19.17 2.88
C SER A 73 -2.07 17.78 2.92
N ALA A 74 -0.79 17.61 2.56
CA ALA A 74 -0.16 16.29 2.59
C ALA A 74 0.06 15.75 4.02
N VAL A 75 0.31 16.66 4.98
CA VAL A 75 0.39 16.34 6.41
C VAL A 75 -1.00 16.04 6.94
N THR A 76 -2.02 16.81 6.55
CA THR A 76 -3.42 16.52 6.90
C THR A 76 -3.91 15.20 6.30
N ASP A 77 -3.53 14.85 5.07
CA ASP A 77 -3.92 13.60 4.44
C ASP A 77 -3.24 12.39 5.10
N ASN A 78 -1.96 12.52 5.50
CA ASN A 78 -1.28 11.48 6.27
C ASN A 78 -1.84 11.36 7.70
N ASN A 79 -2.01 12.48 8.42
CA ASN A 79 -2.60 12.44 9.76
C ASN A 79 -4.02 11.86 9.73
N ARG A 80 -4.83 12.24 8.75
CA ARG A 80 -6.18 11.70 8.59
C ARG A 80 -6.19 10.21 8.22
N LEU A 81 -5.18 9.74 7.49
CA LEU A 81 -4.99 8.33 7.22
C LEU A 81 -4.57 7.57 8.49
N ILE A 82 -3.65 8.14 9.27
CA ILE A 82 -3.20 7.58 10.56
C ILE A 82 -4.40 7.50 11.51
N GLU A 83 -5.16 8.58 11.72
CA GLU A 83 -6.35 8.62 12.58
C GLU A 83 -7.39 7.56 12.17
N LYS A 84 -7.64 7.39 10.86
CA LYS A 84 -8.53 6.34 10.34
C LYS A 84 -7.99 4.94 10.61
N THR A 85 -6.67 4.78 10.52
CA THR A 85 -5.99 3.50 10.76
C THR A 85 -6.00 3.16 12.26
N GLU A 86 -5.75 4.15 13.13
CA GLU A 86 -5.87 4.04 14.58
C GLU A 86 -7.30 3.63 14.95
N THR A 87 -8.31 4.35 14.45
CA THR A 87 -9.73 4.03 14.70
C THR A 87 -10.05 2.60 14.27
N PHE A 88 -9.58 2.19 13.09
CA PHE A 88 -9.78 0.83 12.60
C PHE A 88 -9.14 -0.23 13.51
N PHE A 89 -7.93 0.02 14.01
CA PHE A 89 -7.28 -0.90 14.93
C PHE A 89 -7.94 -0.91 16.31
N VAL A 90 -8.38 0.23 16.83
CA VAL A 90 -9.15 0.31 18.09
C VAL A 90 -10.44 -0.49 17.99
N GLU A 91 -11.22 -0.34 16.91
CA GLU A 91 -12.41 -1.16 16.67
C GLU A 91 -12.06 -2.66 16.58
N LEU A 92 -10.98 -3.00 15.86
CA LEU A 92 -10.55 -4.39 15.71
C LEU A 92 -10.12 -5.02 17.04
N PHE A 93 -9.34 -4.30 17.85
CA PHE A 93 -8.91 -4.78 19.16
C PHE A 93 -10.05 -4.79 20.18
N SER A 94 -11.02 -3.88 20.07
CA SER A 94 -12.25 -3.90 20.86
C SER A 94 -13.04 -5.18 20.60
N ASP A 95 -13.22 -5.55 19.33
CA ASP A 95 -13.89 -6.80 18.95
C ASP A 95 -13.10 -8.04 19.43
N LEU A 96 -11.77 -8.04 19.31
CA LEU A 96 -10.91 -9.17 19.69
C LEU A 96 -10.82 -9.38 21.20
N LEU A 97 -10.65 -8.29 21.96
CA LEU A 97 -10.50 -8.34 23.42
C LEU A 97 -11.84 -8.32 24.16
N SER A 98 -12.95 -8.06 23.44
CA SER A 98 -14.28 -7.85 24.03
C SER A 98 -14.31 -6.73 25.09
N ILE A 99 -13.51 -5.69 24.86
CA ILE A 99 -13.40 -4.49 25.70
C ILE A 99 -14.00 -3.32 24.91
N SER A 100 -14.60 -2.33 25.57
CA SER A 100 -15.15 -1.17 24.86
C SER A 100 -14.05 -0.32 24.21
N VAL A 101 -14.36 0.32 23.08
CA VAL A 101 -13.42 1.24 22.40
C VAL A 101 -12.96 2.40 23.29
N ASP A 102 -13.77 2.80 24.27
CA ASP A 102 -13.47 3.88 25.22
C ASP A 102 -12.48 3.44 26.33
N GLU A 103 -12.34 2.13 26.57
CA GLU A 103 -11.40 1.55 27.54
C GLU A 103 -10.05 1.17 26.89
N LEU A 104 -9.96 1.22 25.56
CA LEU A 104 -8.73 1.01 24.82
C LEU A 104 -7.94 2.32 24.70
N ASP A 105 -6.73 2.29 25.23
CA ASP A 105 -5.73 3.34 25.11
C ASP A 105 -4.72 2.95 24.03
N MET A 106 -4.46 3.90 23.13
CA MET A 106 -3.59 3.68 21.99
C MET A 106 -2.10 3.64 22.35
N ASP A 107 -1.74 4.13 23.53
CA ASP A 107 -0.35 4.18 24.02
C ASP A 107 0.00 3.01 24.97
N ILE A 108 -0.99 2.22 25.38
CA ILE A 108 -0.78 1.04 26.23
C ILE A 108 -0.32 -0.14 25.37
N ARG A 109 0.60 -0.93 25.94
CA ARG A 109 1.16 -2.10 25.26
C ARG A 109 0.11 -3.21 25.11
N PHE A 110 0.10 -3.89 23.97
CA PHE A 110 -0.74 -5.06 23.71
C PHE A 110 -0.63 -6.13 24.81
N GLN A 111 0.57 -6.34 25.35
CA GLN A 111 0.82 -7.28 26.44
C GLN A 111 0.07 -6.93 27.73
N GLU A 112 -0.12 -5.64 28.02
CA GLU A 112 -0.84 -5.16 29.20
C GLU A 112 -2.35 -5.40 29.06
N TYR A 113 -2.86 -5.41 27.83
CA TYR A 113 -4.23 -5.83 27.51
C TYR A 113 -4.44 -7.36 27.51
N GLY A 114 -3.39 -8.14 27.74
CA GLY A 114 -3.47 -9.60 27.67
C GLY A 114 -3.51 -10.15 26.25
N VAL A 115 -2.99 -9.41 25.26
CA VAL A 115 -2.81 -9.93 23.90
C VAL A 115 -1.79 -11.08 23.93
N ASP A 116 -2.30 -12.29 23.75
CA ASP A 116 -1.52 -13.53 23.74
C ASP A 116 -1.39 -14.12 22.33
N SER A 117 -0.80 -15.32 22.23
CA SER A 117 -0.64 -16.03 20.96
C SER A 117 -1.96 -16.35 20.25
N PHE A 118 -3.08 -16.49 20.97
CA PHE A 118 -4.39 -16.71 20.38
C PHE A 118 -4.92 -15.42 19.74
N ILE A 119 -4.88 -14.30 20.47
CA ILE A 119 -5.29 -12.99 19.95
C ILE A 119 -4.40 -12.55 18.78
N VAL A 120 -3.09 -12.76 18.88
CA VAL A 120 -2.15 -12.49 17.77
C VAL A 120 -2.50 -13.30 16.52
N LYS A 121 -2.91 -14.56 16.70
CA LYS A 121 -3.31 -15.41 15.57
C LYS A 121 -4.61 -14.92 14.93
N GLU A 122 -5.65 -14.63 15.74
CA GLU A 122 -6.90 -14.08 15.21
C GLU A 122 -6.70 -12.73 14.52
N PHE A 123 -5.90 -11.84 15.12
CA PHE A 123 -5.51 -10.58 14.52
C PHE A 123 -4.89 -10.80 13.13
N ASN A 124 -3.87 -11.66 13.03
CA ASN A 124 -3.20 -11.94 11.77
C ASN A 124 -4.17 -12.50 10.72
N GLU A 125 -5.06 -13.42 11.10
CA GLU A 125 -6.07 -13.98 10.19
C GLU A 125 -7.08 -12.92 9.70
N ILE A 126 -7.52 -12.01 10.57
CA ILE A 126 -8.46 -10.94 10.21
C ILE A 126 -7.78 -9.91 9.30
N ILE A 127 -6.54 -9.54 9.61
CA ILE A 127 -5.78 -8.56 8.83
C ILE A 127 -5.44 -9.10 7.44
N GLU A 128 -5.00 -10.36 7.34
CA GLU A 128 -4.75 -11.01 6.05
C GLU A 128 -6.02 -11.02 5.16
N LYS A 129 -7.21 -11.13 5.77
CA LYS A 129 -8.50 -11.10 5.05
C LYS A 129 -8.97 -9.69 4.71
N LYS A 130 -8.74 -8.70 5.58
CA LYS A 130 -9.34 -7.35 5.47
C LYS A 130 -8.41 -6.32 4.82
N LEU A 131 -7.10 -6.51 4.85
CA LEU A 131 -6.10 -5.50 4.50
C LEU A 131 -5.01 -6.01 3.56
N VAL A 132 -4.01 -6.65 4.15
CA VAL A 132 -2.73 -6.99 3.50
C VAL A 132 -2.07 -8.10 4.32
N ARG A 133 -1.16 -8.86 3.71
CA ARG A 133 -0.26 -9.75 4.47
C ARG A 133 0.75 -8.92 5.27
N LEU A 134 0.43 -8.62 6.52
CA LEU A 134 1.41 -8.12 7.48
C LEU A 134 2.34 -9.25 7.93
N SER A 135 3.52 -8.88 8.43
CA SER A 135 4.38 -9.86 9.11
C SER A 135 3.65 -10.42 10.34
N LYS A 136 3.76 -11.74 10.55
CA LYS A 136 3.19 -12.40 11.73
C LYS A 136 3.84 -11.93 13.03
N THR A 137 4.99 -11.27 12.94
CA THR A 137 5.74 -10.70 14.06
C THR A 137 5.40 -9.23 14.35
N ILE A 138 4.49 -8.61 13.58
CA ILE A 138 4.28 -7.16 13.62
C ILE A 138 3.84 -6.65 15.01
N LEU A 139 3.06 -7.44 15.74
CA LEU A 139 2.61 -7.11 17.11
C LEU A 139 3.72 -7.24 18.17
N PHE A 140 4.86 -7.85 17.83
CA PHE A 140 6.05 -7.89 18.69
C PHE A 140 6.99 -6.71 18.40
N GLU A 141 6.99 -6.24 17.15
CA GLU A 141 7.80 -5.11 16.68
C GLU A 141 7.19 -3.77 17.07
N TYR A 142 5.87 -3.66 16.97
CA TYR A 142 5.09 -2.49 17.35
C TYR A 142 4.17 -2.88 18.50
N GLN A 143 4.42 -2.33 19.68
CA GLN A 143 3.82 -2.83 20.93
C GLN A 143 2.52 -2.13 21.29
N THR A 144 2.19 -1.01 20.62
CA THR A 144 1.00 -0.21 20.89
C THR A 144 0.16 -0.02 19.63
N ILE A 145 -1.12 0.32 19.79
CA ILE A 145 -2.02 0.59 18.66
C ILE A 145 -1.48 1.78 17.85
N ARG A 146 -0.98 2.82 18.52
CA ARG A 146 -0.43 4.00 17.85
C ARG A 146 0.78 3.68 17.00
N GLU A 147 1.73 2.92 17.53
CA GLU A 147 2.93 2.51 16.80
C GLU A 147 2.58 1.68 15.57
N LEU A 148 1.69 0.70 15.75
CA LEU A 148 1.22 -0.17 14.67
C LEU A 148 0.49 0.63 13.59
N ALA A 149 -0.43 1.51 13.99
CA ALA A 149 -1.22 2.32 13.06
C ALA A 149 -0.34 3.26 12.24
N ASN A 150 0.66 3.89 12.89
CA ASN A 150 1.59 4.79 12.21
C ASN A 150 2.47 4.02 11.21
N TYR A 151 3.02 2.87 11.60
CA TYR A 151 3.79 2.02 10.68
C TYR A 151 2.94 1.59 9.48
N VAL A 152 1.74 1.07 9.74
CA VAL A 152 0.86 0.57 8.68
C VAL A 152 0.40 1.71 7.74
N ALA A 153 0.14 2.90 8.27
CA ALA A 153 -0.21 4.08 7.48
C ALA A 153 0.93 4.61 6.62
N GLN A 154 2.19 4.43 7.05
CA GLN A 154 3.37 4.84 6.30
C GLN A 154 3.73 3.81 5.22
N GLU A 155 3.81 2.54 5.59
CA GLU A 155 4.29 1.47 4.73
C GLU A 155 3.25 1.01 3.71
N TYR A 156 1.96 1.00 4.09
CA TYR A 156 0.87 0.48 3.27
C TYR A 156 -0.13 1.56 2.85
N LYS A 157 0.37 2.78 2.62
CA LYS A 157 -0.46 3.96 2.31
C LYS A 157 -1.42 3.74 1.14
N GLU A 158 -0.94 3.17 0.04
CA GLU A 158 -1.74 2.97 -1.18
C GLU A 158 -2.84 1.93 -0.96
N GLN A 159 -2.52 0.83 -0.30
CA GLN A 159 -3.47 -0.25 -0.01
C GLN A 159 -4.54 0.22 0.99
N LEU A 160 -4.15 0.94 2.04
CA LEU A 160 -5.09 1.55 2.99
C LEU A 160 -6.00 2.57 2.32
N CYS A 161 -5.46 3.42 1.46
CA CYS A 161 -6.25 4.40 0.72
C CYS A 161 -7.32 3.70 -0.12
N HIS A 162 -6.94 2.65 -0.85
CA HIS A 162 -7.89 1.84 -1.63
C HIS A 162 -8.97 1.19 -0.75
N ILE A 163 -8.60 0.61 0.39
CA ILE A 163 -9.55 -0.06 1.30
C ILE A 163 -10.50 0.94 1.96
N PHE A 164 -10.00 2.09 2.42
CA PHE A 164 -10.83 3.12 3.04
C PHE A 164 -11.70 3.86 2.03
N LEU A 165 -11.28 3.97 0.76
CA LEU A 165 -12.12 4.46 -0.33
C LEU A 165 -13.25 3.50 -0.69
N LEU A 166 -13.01 2.19 -0.61
CA LEU A 166 -14.02 1.15 -0.92
C LEU A 166 -14.99 0.84 0.23
N LYS A 167 -14.61 1.10 1.49
CA LYS A 167 -15.44 0.77 2.66
C LYS A 167 -16.65 1.69 2.94
N ILE A 168 -16.91 2.71 2.12
CA ILE A 168 -18.14 3.54 2.22
C ILE A 168 -19.43 2.70 2.02
N GLN A 169 -19.34 1.47 1.52
CA GLN A 169 -20.50 0.63 1.19
C GLN A 169 -20.88 -0.44 2.23
N GLN A 170 -20.05 -0.76 3.24
CA GLN A 170 -20.31 -1.92 4.12
C GLN A 170 -20.74 -1.63 5.57
N TYR A 171 -20.67 -0.38 6.05
CA TYR A 171 -21.05 -0.06 7.44
C TYR A 171 -22.57 0.12 7.66
N LYS A 172 -23.41 -0.23 6.68
CA LYS A 172 -24.88 -0.09 6.76
C LYS A 172 -25.61 -1.35 7.26
N ARG A 173 -24.92 -2.28 7.92
CA ARG A 173 -25.53 -3.53 8.37
C ARG A 173 -25.08 -3.98 9.76
N LYS A 174 -25.63 -3.33 10.78
CA LYS A 174 -26.22 -4.00 11.95
C LYS A 174 -27.20 -3.02 12.59
N LYS A 175 -28.46 -3.15 12.18
CA LYS A 175 -29.64 -2.70 12.92
C LYS A 175 -30.24 -3.94 13.55
#